data_AF-A0A849DYN9-F1
#
_entry.id   AF-A0A849DYN9-F1
#
_cell.length_a   1.000
_cell.length_b   1.000
_cell.length_c   1.000
_cell.angle_alpha   90.00
_cell.angle_beta   90.00
_cell.angle_gamma   90.00
#
_symmetry.space_group_name_H-M   'P 1'
#
loop_
_entity.id
_entity.type
_entity.pdbx_description
1 polymer ?
#
loop_
_entity_poly.entity_id
_entity_poly.type
_entity_poly.pdbx_seq_one_letter_code
_entity_poly.pdbx_strand_id
1 'polypeptide(L)' 'MSIILGIDPGSRTTGYGLIEVTKTKQVYVDSGCIRIVKPNESLP' A
#
# COMPACT_ATOMS: atom_id res chain seq x y z
N MET A 1 12.17 -2.41 15.22
CA MET A 1 11.51 -1.36 14.42
C MET A 1 10.89 -2.09 13.24
N SER A 2 9.59 -1.91 12.99
CA SER A 2 8.86 -2.74 12.04
C SER A 2 8.02 -1.85 11.13
N ILE A 3 8.09 -2.10 9.82
CA ILE A 3 7.18 -1.48 8.86
C ILE A 3 5.96 -2.39 8.74
N ILE A 4 4.78 -1.82 8.93
CA ILE A 4 3.49 -2.50 8.73
C ILE A 4 2.91 -2.00 7.42
N LEU A 5 2.56 -2.95 6.55
CA LEU A 5 1.85 -2.71 5.29
C LEU A 5 0.38 -3.13 5.48
N GLY A 6 -0.52 -2.15 5.48
CA GLY A 6 -1.95 -2.39 5.34
C GLY A 6 -2.33 -2.46 3.86
N ILE A 7 -3.19 -3.41 3.51
CA ILE A 7 -3.70 -3.61 2.15
C ILE A 7 -5.23 -3.60 2.18
N ASP A 8 -5.84 -2.79 1.32
CA ASP A 8 -7.28 -2.77 1.06
C ASP A 8 -7.55 -3.20 -0.39
N PRO A 9 -7.81 -4.49 -0.64
CA PRO A 9 -7.95 -5.01 -1.99
C PRO A 9 -9.29 -4.62 -2.62
N GLY A 10 -9.23 -4.04 -3.81
CA GLY A 10 -10.40 -3.75 -4.64
C GLY A 10 -10.29 -4.40 -6.02
N SER A 11 -11.42 -4.54 -6.72
CA SER A 11 -11.51 -5.28 -7.98
C SER A 11 -10.67 -4.69 -9.13
N ARG A 12 -10.41 -3.37 -9.10
CA ARG A 12 -9.62 -2.65 -10.11
C ARG A 12 -8.47 -1.82 -9.51
N THR A 13 -8.56 -1.54 -8.22
CA THR A 13 -7.61 -0.70 -7.50
C THR A 13 -7.43 -1.28 -6.10
N THR A 14 -6.19 -1.44 -5.66
CA THR A 14 -5.84 -1.88 -4.31
C THR A 14 -5.22 -0.72 -3.55
N GLY A 15 -5.82 -0.33 -2.44
CA GLY A 15 -5.24 0.64 -1.51
C GLY A 15 -4.10 0.01 -0.71
N TYR A 16 -3.09 0.81 -0.37
CA TYR A 16 -2.05 0.44 0.56
C TYR A 16 -1.70 1.59 1.50
N GLY A 17 -1.23 1.24 2.69
CA GLY A 17 -0.69 2.20 3.65
C GLY A 17 0.48 1.59 4.41
N LEU A 18 1.53 2.36 4.59
CA LEU A 18 2.72 2.00 5.35
C LEU A 18 2.80 2.87 6.60
N ILE A 19 3.00 2.21 7.73
CA ILE A 19 3.41 2.87 8.97
C ILE A 19 4.65 2.18 9.52
N GLU A 20 5.53 2.99 10.08
CA GLU A 20 6.63 2.49 10.89
C GLU A 20 6.20 2.45 12.35
N VAL A 21 6.31 1.27 12.96
CA VAL A 21 5.97 1.06 14.36
C VAL A 21 7.24 0.90 15.19
N THR A 22 7.36 1.80 16.15
CA THR A 22 8.30 1.72 17.27
C THR A 22 7.55 1.33 18.54
N LYS A 23 8.25 1.15 19.66
CA LYS A 23 7.60 0.78 20.94
C LYS A 23 6.54 1.78 21.41
N THR A 24 6.67 3.07 21.08
CA THR A 24 5.84 4.14 21.66
C THR A 24 5.16 5.03 20.63
N LYS A 25 5.48 4.86 19.34
CA LYS A 25 4.98 5.71 18.26
C LYS A 25 4.69 4.90 17.02
N GLN A 26 3.63 5.26 16.30
CA GLN A 26 3.44 4.93 14.90
C GLN A 26 3.72 6.18 14.06
N VAL A 27 4.54 6.02 13.03
CA VAL A 27 4.93 7.12 12.13
C VAL A 27 4.39 6.79 10.75
N TYR A 28 3.73 7.76 10.12
CA TYR A 28 3.31 7.65 8.73
C TYR A 28 4.54 7.55 7.83
N VAL A 29 4.54 6.57 6.92
CA VAL A 29 5.61 6.41 5.93
C VAL A 29 5.08 6.79 4.57
N ASP A 30 4.05 6.09 4.09
CA ASP A 30 3.45 6.36 2.79
C ASP A 30 2.05 5.75 2.68
N SER A 31 1.28 6.17 1.69
CA SER A 31 0.01 5.53 1.33
C SER A 31 -0.34 5.81 -0.13
N GLY A 32 -1.11 4.91 -0.73
CA GLY A 32 -1.51 5.08 -2.11
C GLY A 32 -2.46 4.00 -2.59
N CYS A 33 -2.67 4.00 -3.90
CA CYS A 33 -3.55 3.08 -4.58
C CYS A 33 -2.83 2.53 -5.82
N ILE A 34 -2.82 1.20 -5.96
CA ILE A 34 -2.27 0.52 -7.13
C ILE A 34 -3.44 0.13 -8.03
N ARG A 35 -3.46 0.65 -9.27
CA ARG A 35 -4.41 0.20 -10.28
C ARG A 35 -3.96 -1.16 -10.81
N ILE A 36 -4.82 -2.16 -10.67
CA ILE A 36 -4.52 -3.50 -11.19
C ILE A 36 -4.69 -3.46 -12.71
N VAL A 37 -3.58 -3.64 -13.41
CA VAL A 37 -3.54 -3.87 -14.86
C VAL A 37 -3.37 -5.35 -15.14
N LYS A 38 -3.94 -5.83 -16.23
CA LYS A 38 -3.74 -7.22 -16.62
C LYS A 38 -2.26 -7.43 -17.00
N PRO A 39 -1.71 -8.62 -16.76
CA PRO A 39 -0.41 -8.97 -17.32
C PRO A 39 -0.43 -8.77 -18.84
N ASN A 40 0.58 -8.09 -19.38
CA ASN A 40 0.75 -7.72 -20.80
C ASN A 40 -0.17 -6.62 -21.35
N GLU A 41 -0.90 -5.89 -20.49
CA GLU A 41 -1.57 -4.66 -20.91
C GLU A 41 -0.60 -3.49 -20.71
N SER A 42 -0.22 -2.81 -21.81
CA SER A 42 0.63 -1.63 -21.73
C SER A 42 -0.06 -0.54 -20.91
N LEU A 43 0.64 -0.02 -19.91
CA LEU A 43 0.19 1.16 -19.17
C LEU A 43 -0.03 2.32 -20.17
N PRO A 44 -1.13 3.09 -20.04
CA PRO A 44 -1.30 4.31 -20.82
C PRO A 44 -0.18 5.32 -20.53
#